data_AF-A0A8E2EWR9-F1
#
_entry.id   AF-A0A8E2EWR9-F1
#
_cell.length_a   1.000
_cell.length_b   1.000
_cell.length_c   1.000
_cell.angle_alpha   90.00
_cell.angle_beta   90.00
_cell.angle_gamma   90.00
#
_symmetry.space_group_name_H-M   'P 1'
#
loop_
_entity.id
_entity.type
_entity.pdbx_description
1 polymer ?
#
loop_
_entity_poly.entity_id
_entity_poly.type
_entity_poly.pdbx_seq_one_letter_code
_entity_poly.pdbx_strand_id
1 'polypeptide(L)'
;MDFARRFNGPHSLLIIYYAGHGSYNNHVEKLELHAYNNAERPLLEDSECDILAILDCCFASNIQKHGQEMQPRNYEVLTASGYNRVTAGPGKNSFTTALIASLEDLLKENGGNHFDTRQLCEKINLRPERLHNPSHVWSRLKTYDRPITLAPRNLSTDSVTGAFNPNNTQAFLALRVLLTVKPENLTKDQVSKIAAALSEAVKDTRAPINQIV
;
A
#
# COMPACT_ATOMS: atom_id res chain seq x y z
N MET A 1 17.45 -11.81 -1.08
CA MET A 1 16.77 -11.30 -2.30
C MET A 1 16.02 -12.40 -3.04
N ASP A 2 16.44 -13.66 -2.96
CA ASP A 2 15.78 -14.77 -3.68
C ASP A 2 14.31 -15.00 -3.31
N PHE A 3 13.92 -14.74 -2.05
CA PHE A 3 12.52 -14.83 -1.61
C PHE A 3 11.63 -13.83 -2.35
N ALA A 4 12.00 -12.54 -2.34
CA ALA A 4 11.20 -11.49 -3.00
C ALA A 4 11.06 -11.76 -4.50
N ARG A 5 12.14 -12.19 -5.17
CA ARG A 5 12.10 -12.56 -6.59
C ARG A 5 11.20 -13.76 -6.87
N ARG A 6 11.24 -14.78 -6.01
CA ARG A 6 10.44 -16.01 -6.17
C ARG A 6 8.94 -15.77 -6.07
N PHE A 7 8.52 -14.80 -5.25
CA PHE A 7 7.10 -14.50 -5.00
C PHE A 7 6.69 -13.14 -5.60
N ASN A 8 7.50 -12.58 -6.51
CA ASN A 8 7.17 -11.37 -7.23
C ASN A 8 6.10 -11.67 -8.30
N GLY A 9 4.98 -10.97 -8.24
CA GLY A 9 3.94 -11.08 -9.27
C GLY A 9 2.77 -10.14 -9.00
N PRO A 10 1.95 -9.83 -10.02
CA PRO A 10 0.93 -8.77 -10.00
C PRO A 10 -0.25 -9.02 -9.05
N HIS A 11 -0.35 -10.23 -8.48
CA HIS A 11 -1.41 -10.63 -7.54
C HIS A 11 -0.86 -11.07 -6.19
N SER A 12 0.36 -10.64 -5.86
CA SER A 12 1.01 -10.93 -4.59
C SER A 12 1.11 -9.67 -3.73
N LEU A 13 1.11 -9.86 -2.41
CA LEU A 13 1.41 -8.83 -1.42
C LEU A 13 2.70 -9.22 -0.69
N LEU A 14 3.71 -8.38 -0.77
CA LEU A 14 4.93 -8.49 0.02
C LEU A 14 4.83 -7.59 1.25
N ILE A 15 4.81 -8.21 2.43
CA ILE A 15 4.85 -7.48 3.71
C ILE A 15 6.28 -7.51 4.24
N ILE A 16 6.84 -6.33 4.51
CA ILE A 16 8.18 -6.17 5.05
C ILE A 16 8.06 -5.54 6.42
N TYR A 17 8.54 -6.22 7.46
CA TYR A 17 8.64 -5.65 8.79
C TYR A 17 10.09 -5.37 9.12
N TYR A 18 10.43 -4.11 9.36
CA TYR A 18 11.76 -3.68 9.78
C TYR A 18 11.66 -3.01 11.14
N ALA A 19 12.40 -3.54 12.12
CA ALA A 19 12.61 -2.92 13.43
C ALA A 19 14.11 -2.73 13.64
N GLY A 20 14.55 -1.50 13.80
CA GLY A 20 15.98 -1.20 13.88
C GLY A 20 16.29 0.28 13.89
N HIS A 21 17.57 0.60 13.73
CA HIS A 21 18.03 1.99 13.76
C HIS A 21 17.86 2.66 12.39
N GLY A 22 17.37 3.90 12.43
CA GLY A 22 17.33 4.82 11.31
C GLY A 22 18.09 6.08 11.69
N SER A 23 18.98 6.54 10.83
CA SER A 23 19.66 7.83 10.95
C SER A 23 19.24 8.71 9.79
N TYR A 24 18.85 9.95 10.05
CA TYR A 24 18.60 10.92 8.98
C TYR A 24 19.92 11.62 8.62
N ASN A 25 20.33 11.50 7.36
CA ASN A 25 21.51 12.17 6.86
C ASN A 25 21.13 13.56 6.36
N ASN A 26 21.43 14.58 7.16
CA ASN A 26 21.09 15.99 6.88
C ASN A 26 21.79 16.53 5.62
N HIS A 27 22.92 15.95 5.18
CA HIS A 27 23.67 16.45 4.02
C HIS A 27 23.05 16.04 2.68
N VAL A 28 22.41 14.87 2.65
CA VAL A 28 21.76 14.33 1.45
C VAL A 28 20.22 14.26 1.59
N GLU A 29 19.69 14.85 2.67
CA GLU A 29 18.27 14.85 3.05
C GLU A 29 17.60 13.47 2.99
N LYS A 30 18.36 12.42 3.34
CA LYS A 30 17.94 11.03 3.13
C LYS A 30 17.85 10.28 4.45
N LEU A 31 16.78 9.49 4.59
CA LEU A 31 16.72 8.48 5.63
C LEU A 31 17.69 7.34 5.32
N GLU A 32 18.56 7.03 6.27
CA GLU A 32 19.40 5.86 6.26
C GLU A 32 18.89 4.84 7.26
N LEU A 33 18.14 3.87 6.75
CA LEU A 33 17.81 2.68 7.50
C LEU A 33 18.99 1.72 7.39
N HIS A 34 19.62 1.46 8.54
CA HIS A 34 20.79 0.58 8.60
C HIS A 34 20.37 -0.79 8.06
N ALA A 35 21.03 -1.26 6.99
CA ALA A 35 20.71 -2.47 6.22
C ALA A 35 19.46 -2.47 5.29
N TYR A 36 18.58 -1.46 5.29
CA TYR A 36 17.39 -1.45 4.43
C TYR A 36 17.55 -0.62 3.14
N ASN A 37 18.39 0.43 3.13
CA ASN A 37 18.54 1.31 1.94
C ASN A 37 18.96 0.56 0.66
N ASN A 38 19.89 -0.40 0.77
CA ASN A 38 20.30 -1.23 -0.36
C ASN A 38 19.26 -2.31 -0.71
N ALA A 39 18.37 -2.62 0.23
CA ALA A 39 17.29 -3.57 0.05
C ALA A 39 16.03 -2.93 -0.59
N GLU A 40 15.84 -1.62 -0.45
CA GLU A 40 14.67 -0.91 -1.01
C GLU A 40 14.75 -0.78 -2.55
N ARG A 41 15.95 -0.60 -3.13
CA ARG A 41 16.07 -0.30 -4.57
C ARG A 41 15.40 -1.35 -5.47
N PRO A 42 15.64 -2.67 -5.30
CA PRO A 42 14.94 -3.66 -6.12
C PRO A 42 13.42 -3.70 -5.88
N LEU A 43 12.95 -3.25 -4.71
CA LEU A 43 11.53 -3.13 -4.41
C LEU A 43 10.88 -1.95 -5.13
N LEU A 44 11.65 -0.92 -5.48
CA LEU A 44 11.19 0.22 -6.24
C LEU A 44 11.21 -0.07 -7.74
N GLU A 45 12.27 -0.71 -8.23
CA GLU A 45 12.57 -0.86 -9.66
C GLU A 45 12.03 -2.16 -10.26
N ASP A 46 12.17 -3.29 -9.56
CA ASP A 46 11.97 -4.64 -10.15
C ASP A 46 10.70 -5.35 -9.67
N SER A 47 9.96 -4.76 -8.73
CA SER A 47 8.80 -5.40 -8.10
C SER A 47 7.52 -5.20 -8.91
N GLU A 48 6.76 -6.26 -9.12
CA GLU A 48 5.42 -6.27 -9.70
C GLU A 48 4.33 -6.44 -8.63
N CYS A 49 4.68 -6.96 -7.45
CA CYS A 49 3.74 -7.16 -6.35
C CYS A 49 3.43 -5.87 -5.58
N ASP A 50 2.26 -5.82 -4.93
CA ASP A 50 1.97 -4.79 -3.94
C ASP A 50 2.91 -4.95 -2.74
N ILE A 51 3.32 -3.83 -2.14
CA ILE A 51 4.28 -3.83 -1.02
C ILE A 51 3.70 -3.06 0.15
N LEU A 52 3.66 -3.69 1.32
CA LEU A 52 3.42 -3.03 2.60
C LEU A 52 4.71 -3.09 3.42
N ALA A 53 5.41 -1.97 3.56
CA ALA A 53 6.55 -1.84 4.47
C ALA A 53 6.08 -1.28 5.81
N ILE A 54 6.38 -1.97 6.90
CA ILE A 54 6.11 -1.56 8.27
C ILE A 54 7.47 -1.26 8.92
N LEU A 55 7.69 0.00 9.25
CA LEU A 55 8.96 0.53 9.69
C LEU A 55 8.88 0.97 11.16
N ASP A 56 9.36 0.11 12.06
CA ASP A 56 9.55 0.40 13.49
C ASP A 56 10.95 0.99 13.73
N CYS A 57 11.12 2.24 13.28
CA CYS A 57 12.36 3.00 13.43
C CYS A 57 12.11 4.50 13.46
N CYS A 58 13.07 5.23 14.02
CA CYS A 58 13.06 6.69 14.04
C CYS A 58 13.18 7.23 12.60
N PHE A 59 12.58 8.40 12.34
CA PHE A 59 12.68 9.13 11.06
C PHE A 59 12.10 8.41 9.82
N ALA A 60 11.30 7.35 10.01
CA ALA A 60 10.71 6.56 8.92
C ALA A 60 9.84 7.38 7.94
N SER A 61 9.29 8.52 8.37
CA SER A 61 8.57 9.47 7.51
C SER A 61 9.46 10.28 6.53
N ASN A 62 10.79 10.21 6.65
CA ASN A 62 11.74 10.96 5.84
C ASN A 62 12.13 10.23 4.54
N ILE A 63 11.40 9.17 4.20
CA ILE A 63 11.56 8.46 2.93
C ILE A 63 11.11 9.41 1.80
N GLN A 64 12.06 10.16 1.25
CA GLN A 64 11.84 11.09 0.14
C GLN A 64 11.36 10.33 -1.11
N LYS A 65 10.04 10.37 -1.35
CA LYS A 65 9.32 11.01 -2.48
C LYS A 65 9.89 10.99 -3.92
N HIS A 66 10.92 10.20 -4.24
CA HIS A 66 11.35 9.98 -5.62
C HIS A 66 10.68 8.69 -6.12
N GLY A 67 9.57 8.85 -6.82
CA GLY A 67 8.98 7.79 -7.62
C GLY A 67 9.35 8.05 -9.08
N GLN A 68 10.05 7.10 -9.71
CA GLN A 68 10.03 7.00 -11.16
C GLN A 68 8.64 6.53 -11.61
N GLU A 69 8.33 6.82 -12.88
CA GLU A 69 7.16 6.53 -13.73
C GLU A 69 6.02 5.66 -13.17
N MET A 70 4.79 5.97 -13.60
CA MET A 70 3.52 5.34 -13.16
C MET A 70 3.56 3.80 -13.15
N GLN A 71 3.99 3.20 -12.04
CA GLN A 71 3.86 1.76 -11.82
C GLN A 71 2.42 1.43 -11.39
N PRO A 72 1.82 0.31 -11.86
CA PRO A 72 0.42 -0.05 -11.56
C PRO A 72 0.19 -0.59 -10.14
N ARG A 73 1.25 -0.95 -9.41
CA ARG A 73 1.19 -1.54 -8.07
C ARG A 73 1.13 -0.50 -6.95
N ASN A 74 0.69 -0.94 -5.78
CA ASN A 74 0.77 -0.20 -4.54
C ASN A 74 2.10 -0.46 -3.81
N TYR A 75 2.64 0.61 -3.24
CA TYR A 75 3.71 0.50 -2.26
C TYR A 75 3.38 1.46 -1.11
N GLU A 76 2.92 0.91 0.01
CA GLU A 76 2.61 1.66 1.21
C GLU A 76 3.66 1.45 2.29
N VAL A 77 3.91 2.51 3.05
CA VAL A 77 4.84 2.51 4.18
C VAL A 77 4.10 2.94 5.43
N LEU A 78 3.91 2.01 6.37
CA LEU A 78 3.42 2.27 7.71
C LEU A 78 4.60 2.54 8.65
N THR A 79 4.61 3.70 9.29
CA THR A 79 5.76 4.21 10.04
C THR A 79 5.44 4.32 11.53
N ALA A 80 6.35 3.87 12.39
CA ALA A 80 6.18 3.88 13.83
C ALA A 80 6.25 5.26 14.49
N SER A 81 6.65 6.30 13.77
CA SER A 81 6.70 7.66 14.29
C SER A 81 6.68 8.69 13.16
N GLY A 82 6.19 9.88 13.47
CA GLY A 82 6.27 11.04 12.58
C GLY A 82 7.68 11.65 12.48
N TYR A 83 7.77 12.70 11.67
CA TYR A 83 9.03 13.40 11.37
C TYR A 83 9.81 13.79 12.63
N ASN A 84 11.11 13.47 12.66
CA ASN A 84 12.04 13.78 13.76
C ASN A 84 11.65 13.25 15.16
N ARG A 85 10.90 12.16 15.25
CA ARG A 85 10.58 11.53 16.54
C ARG A 85 11.33 10.21 16.75
N VAL A 86 11.63 9.95 18.01
CA VAL A 86 12.22 8.70 18.48
C VAL A 86 11.09 7.72 18.83
N THR A 87 11.26 6.45 18.51
CA THR A 87 10.31 5.40 18.93
C THR A 87 10.62 4.95 20.36
N ALA A 88 9.57 4.59 21.11
CA ALA A 88 9.80 3.94 22.39
C ALA A 88 10.48 2.57 22.15
N GLY A 89 11.41 2.20 23.01
CA GLY A 89 11.98 0.85 22.99
C GLY A 89 10.90 -0.23 23.21
N PRO A 90 11.26 -1.52 23.02
CA PRO A 90 10.33 -2.63 23.21
C PRO A 90 9.58 -2.55 24.55
N GLY A 91 8.27 -2.80 24.53
CA GLY A 91 7.44 -2.76 25.72
C GLY A 91 6.05 -2.19 25.48
N LYS A 92 5.34 -1.88 26.57
CA LYS A 92 3.91 -1.47 26.53
C LYS A 92 3.65 -0.24 25.66
N ASN A 93 4.61 0.68 25.59
CA ASN A 93 4.47 1.93 24.82
C ASN A 93 5.10 1.84 23.41
N SER A 94 5.61 0.67 23.01
CA SER A 94 6.24 0.49 21.71
C SER A 94 5.21 0.48 20.57
N PHE A 95 5.64 0.86 19.37
CA PHE A 95 4.81 0.76 18.18
C PHE A 95 4.42 -0.69 17.90
N THR A 96 5.37 -1.62 17.99
CA THR A 96 5.09 -3.07 17.80
C THR A 96 3.92 -3.55 18.66
N THR A 97 3.89 -3.19 19.95
CA THR A 97 2.80 -3.58 20.86
C THR A 97 1.46 -2.99 20.42
N ALA A 98 1.44 -1.71 20.06
CA ALA A 98 0.23 -1.05 19.58
C ALA A 98 -0.26 -1.65 18.25
N LEU A 99 0.65 -1.97 17.32
CA LEU A 99 0.36 -2.61 16.04
C LEU A 99 -0.31 -3.97 16.24
N ILE A 100 0.28 -4.85 17.05
CA ILE A 100 -0.26 -6.20 17.32
C ILE A 100 -1.67 -6.09 17.90
N ALA A 101 -1.83 -5.27 18.93
CA ALA A 101 -3.11 -5.15 19.61
C ALA A 101 -4.18 -4.51 18.69
N SER A 102 -3.82 -3.56 17.83
CA SER A 102 -4.76 -2.99 16.84
C SER A 102 -5.15 -3.99 15.75
N LEU A 103 -4.25 -4.88 15.32
CA LEU A 103 -4.58 -5.97 14.41
C LEU A 103 -5.58 -6.94 15.05
N GLU A 104 -5.37 -7.33 16.31
CA GLU A 104 -6.29 -8.19 17.04
C GLU A 104 -7.68 -7.58 17.21
N ASP A 105 -7.76 -6.29 17.53
CA ASP A 105 -9.03 -5.58 17.67
C ASP A 105 -9.77 -5.52 16.33
N LEU A 106 -9.08 -5.17 15.24
CA LEU A 106 -9.69 -5.11 13.91
C LEU A 106 -10.18 -6.48 13.44
N LEU A 107 -9.45 -7.55 13.73
CA LEU A 107 -9.89 -8.92 13.45
C LEU A 107 -11.18 -9.27 14.19
N LYS A 108 -11.32 -8.85 15.46
CA LYS A 108 -12.52 -9.07 16.27
C LYS A 108 -13.70 -8.21 15.80
N GLU A 109 -13.46 -6.91 15.62
CA GLU A 109 -14.48 -5.91 15.25
C GLU A 109 -15.08 -6.18 13.87
N ASN A 110 -14.24 -6.57 12.91
CA ASN A 110 -14.70 -6.86 11.56
C ASN A 110 -15.21 -8.30 11.43
N GLY A 111 -15.26 -9.09 12.51
CA GLY A 111 -15.71 -10.49 12.47
C GLY A 111 -14.89 -11.35 11.52
N GLY A 112 -13.59 -11.10 11.42
CA GLY A 112 -12.71 -11.76 10.45
C GLY A 112 -12.84 -11.26 9.01
N ASN A 113 -13.58 -10.17 8.75
CA ASN A 113 -13.56 -9.51 7.45
C ASN A 113 -12.31 -8.65 7.26
N HIS A 114 -12.14 -8.14 6.03
CA HIS A 114 -10.99 -7.33 5.67
C HIS A 114 -10.96 -5.95 6.34
N PHE A 115 -9.78 -5.36 6.47
CA PHE A 115 -9.57 -3.95 6.81
C PHE A 115 -8.41 -3.40 5.98
N ASP A 116 -8.35 -2.10 5.77
CA ASP A 116 -7.25 -1.47 5.04
C ASP A 116 -6.17 -0.86 5.96
N THR A 117 -5.05 -0.48 5.35
CA THR A 117 -3.90 0.12 6.06
C THR A 117 -4.20 1.46 6.72
N ARG A 118 -5.21 2.20 6.25
CA ARG A 118 -5.64 3.45 6.90
C ARG A 118 -6.43 3.15 8.16
N GLN A 119 -7.38 2.22 8.08
CA GLN A 119 -8.13 1.74 9.25
C GLN A 119 -7.16 1.20 10.31
N LEU A 120 -6.14 0.44 9.90
CA LEU A 120 -5.08 -0.02 10.79
C LEU A 120 -4.32 1.15 11.44
N CYS A 121 -3.88 2.14 10.64
CA CYS A 121 -3.16 3.30 11.14
C CYS A 121 -4.00 4.13 12.13
N GLU A 122 -5.27 4.35 11.82
CA GLU A 122 -6.24 5.02 12.69
C GLU A 122 -6.40 4.25 14.01
N LYS A 123 -6.59 2.93 13.93
CA LYS A 123 -6.72 2.08 15.11
C LYS A 123 -5.49 2.13 16.01
N ILE A 124 -4.29 2.16 15.42
CA ILE A 124 -3.04 2.35 16.19
C ILE A 124 -3.04 3.70 16.90
N ASN A 125 -3.45 4.76 16.21
CA ASN A 125 -3.40 6.13 16.73
C ASN A 125 -4.46 6.44 17.78
N LEU A 126 -5.57 5.70 17.82
CA LEU A 126 -6.58 5.79 18.88
C LEU A 126 -6.08 5.26 20.24
N ARG A 127 -4.95 4.55 20.25
CA ARG A 127 -4.41 3.98 21.49
C ARG A 127 -3.76 5.06 22.37
N PRO A 128 -4.02 5.07 23.70
CA PRO A 128 -3.44 6.07 24.60
C PRO A 128 -1.91 6.14 24.54
N GLU A 129 -1.24 5.00 24.33
CA GLU A 129 0.22 4.94 24.28
C GLU A 129 0.81 5.60 23.02
N ARG A 130 -0.03 5.92 22.02
CA ARG A 130 0.37 6.45 20.71
C ARG A 130 0.01 7.91 20.51
N LEU A 131 -0.74 8.53 21.42
CA LEU A 131 -1.18 9.93 21.33
C LEU A 131 -0.04 10.93 21.10
N HIS A 132 1.11 10.70 21.76
CA HIS A 132 2.29 11.57 21.65
C HIS A 132 3.29 11.11 20.59
N ASN A 133 3.05 10.00 19.91
CA ASN A 133 3.91 9.51 18.85
C ASN A 133 3.08 8.74 17.82
N PRO A 134 2.27 9.44 17.00
CA PRO A 134 1.36 8.79 16.07
C PRO A 134 2.12 8.03 14.98
N SER A 135 1.50 6.94 14.53
CA SER A 135 1.83 6.23 13.30
C SER A 135 1.33 6.99 12.08
N HIS A 136 2.00 6.80 10.95
CA HIS A 136 1.57 7.34 9.67
C HIS A 136 1.69 6.31 8.55
N VAL A 137 0.75 6.32 7.61
CA VAL A 137 0.81 5.56 6.36
C VAL A 137 1.12 6.49 5.20
N TRP A 138 2.03 6.08 4.32
CA TRP A 138 2.46 6.86 3.16
C TRP A 138 2.44 6.01 1.90
N SER A 139 1.93 6.57 0.79
CA SER A 139 2.13 5.99 -0.54
C SER A 139 3.54 6.34 -1.04
N ARG A 140 4.37 5.30 -1.24
CA ARG A 140 5.77 5.43 -1.64
C ARG A 140 5.95 5.79 -3.11
N LEU A 141 5.06 5.29 -3.97
CA LEU A 141 5.07 5.51 -5.43
C LEU A 141 4.23 6.72 -5.85
N LYS A 142 3.37 7.26 -4.98
CA LYS A 142 2.45 8.40 -5.25
C LYS A 142 1.54 8.23 -6.47
N THR A 143 1.47 7.04 -7.05
CA THR A 143 0.71 6.80 -8.29
C THR A 143 -0.77 6.64 -8.03
N TYR A 144 -1.14 5.98 -6.92
CA TYR A 144 -2.52 5.72 -6.53
C TYR A 144 -2.75 5.98 -5.05
N ASP A 145 -3.98 6.40 -4.76
CA ASP A 145 -4.52 6.54 -3.41
C ASP A 145 -5.42 5.34 -3.07
N ARG A 146 -4.96 4.13 -3.40
CA ARG A 146 -5.67 2.89 -3.08
C ARG A 146 -4.97 2.23 -1.89
N PRO A 147 -5.57 2.25 -0.69
CA PRO A 147 -4.97 1.60 0.46
C PRO A 147 -4.91 0.08 0.26
N ILE A 148 -3.86 -0.55 0.77
CA ILE A 148 -3.73 -2.01 0.78
C ILE A 148 -4.79 -2.59 1.72
N THR A 149 -5.53 -3.57 1.24
CA THR A 149 -6.55 -4.30 2.02
C THR A 149 -5.96 -5.59 2.56
N LEU A 150 -6.08 -5.79 3.86
CA LEU A 150 -5.64 -6.97 4.60
C LEU A 150 -6.86 -7.80 5.02
N ALA A 151 -6.76 -9.11 4.88
CA ALA A 151 -7.78 -10.05 5.33
C ALA A 151 -7.12 -11.22 6.05
N PRO A 152 -7.78 -11.82 7.06
CA PRO A 152 -7.24 -13.01 7.71
C PRO A 152 -7.13 -14.16 6.71
N ARG A 153 -6.05 -14.93 6.83
CA ARG A 153 -5.80 -16.08 5.96
C ARG A 153 -6.68 -17.24 6.42
N ASN A 154 -7.64 -17.67 5.61
CA ASN A 154 -8.43 -18.88 5.87
C ASN A 154 -7.53 -20.12 5.70
N LEU A 155 -7.02 -20.64 6.82
CA LEU A 155 -6.18 -21.84 6.86
C LEU A 155 -6.96 -23.13 6.55
N SER A 156 -8.30 -23.09 6.63
CA SER A 156 -9.20 -24.22 6.37
C SER A 156 -9.35 -24.59 4.89
N THR A 157 -8.82 -23.77 3.97
CA THR A 157 -8.79 -24.05 2.52
C THR A 157 -7.39 -24.40 1.99
N ASP A 158 -6.44 -24.73 2.87
CA ASP A 158 -5.06 -25.04 2.47
C ASP A 158 -4.87 -26.52 2.03
N SER A 159 -5.93 -27.34 2.00
CA SER A 159 -5.91 -28.63 1.29
C SER A 159 -6.19 -28.44 -0.21
N VAL A 160 -5.11 -28.17 -0.95
CA VAL A 160 -4.98 -28.30 -2.41
C VAL A 160 -5.76 -27.23 -3.24
N THR A 161 -5.02 -26.45 -4.03
CA THR A 161 -5.50 -25.65 -5.18
C THR A 161 -6.36 -24.41 -4.94
N GLY A 162 -6.21 -23.76 -3.79
CA GLY A 162 -6.69 -22.38 -3.56
C GLY A 162 -5.70 -21.30 -3.98
N ALA A 163 -4.86 -21.53 -5.00
CA ALA A 163 -4.31 -20.39 -5.74
C ALA A 163 -5.51 -19.54 -6.16
N PHE A 164 -5.41 -18.22 -6.01
CA PHE A 164 -6.29 -17.27 -6.70
C PHE A 164 -6.64 -17.88 -8.06
N ASN A 165 -7.87 -18.39 -8.25
CA ASN A 165 -8.18 -19.10 -9.49
C ASN A 165 -8.30 -18.00 -10.55
N PRO A 166 -7.28 -17.79 -11.41
CA PRO A 166 -7.30 -16.68 -12.35
C PRO A 166 -8.39 -16.88 -13.41
N ASN A 167 -9.02 -18.06 -13.43
CA ASN A 167 -10.08 -18.41 -14.37
C ASN A 167 -11.49 -17.99 -13.92
N ASN A 168 -11.68 -17.40 -12.74
CA ASN A 168 -13.00 -16.90 -12.31
C ASN A 168 -13.15 -15.36 -12.40
N THR A 169 -12.15 -14.68 -12.94
CA THR A 169 -12.28 -13.32 -13.46
C THR A 169 -11.50 -13.28 -14.77
N GLN A 170 -12.07 -13.86 -15.83
CA GLN A 170 -11.34 -14.28 -17.02
C GLN A 170 -10.66 -13.14 -17.81
N ALA A 171 -11.03 -11.89 -17.59
CA ALA A 171 -10.27 -10.72 -18.03
C ALA A 171 -10.84 -9.48 -17.34
N PHE A 172 -9.98 -8.54 -16.94
CA PHE A 172 -10.40 -7.17 -16.64
C PHE A 172 -9.57 -6.21 -17.49
N LEU A 173 -10.23 -5.21 -18.08
CA LEU A 173 -9.61 -4.15 -18.87
C LEU A 173 -9.69 -2.86 -18.06
N ALA A 174 -8.55 -2.38 -17.57
CA ALA A 174 -8.45 -1.06 -16.94
C ALA A 174 -7.95 -0.05 -17.96
N LEU A 175 -8.85 0.78 -18.50
CA LEU A 175 -8.49 1.87 -19.40
C LEU A 175 -8.26 3.15 -18.59
N ARG A 176 -7.08 3.77 -18.76
CA ARG A 176 -6.79 5.08 -18.18
C ARG A 176 -6.38 6.04 -19.28
N VAL A 177 -7.10 7.15 -19.35
CA VAL A 177 -6.85 8.20 -20.34
C VAL A 177 -6.28 9.39 -19.59
N LEU A 178 -4.97 9.64 -19.77
CA LEU A 178 -4.34 10.84 -19.25
C LEU A 178 -4.63 12.00 -20.18
N LEU A 179 -5.35 13.00 -19.68
CA LEU A 179 -5.61 14.24 -20.42
C LEU A 179 -4.47 15.21 -20.13
N THR A 180 -3.69 15.56 -21.15
CA THR A 180 -2.54 16.48 -21.05
C THR A 180 -2.95 17.96 -21.11
N VAL A 181 -4.25 18.24 -21.09
CA VAL A 181 -4.80 19.59 -21.03
C VAL A 181 -4.83 20.10 -19.60
N LYS A 182 -4.50 21.38 -19.41
CA LYS A 182 -4.63 22.05 -18.11
C LYS A 182 -6.10 21.99 -17.64
N PRO A 183 -6.38 21.84 -16.33
CA PRO A 183 -7.74 21.70 -15.81
C PRO A 183 -8.71 22.80 -16.27
N GLU A 184 -8.22 24.04 -16.38
CA GLU A 184 -8.99 25.21 -16.85
C GLU A 184 -9.44 25.12 -18.32
N ASN A 185 -8.81 24.24 -19.11
CA ASN A 185 -9.11 24.03 -20.53
C ASN A 185 -9.91 22.74 -20.77
N LEU A 186 -10.24 22.00 -19.71
CA LEU A 186 -11.03 20.78 -19.79
C LEU A 186 -12.51 21.12 -19.57
N THR A 187 -13.29 21.13 -20.63
CA THR A 187 -14.72 21.42 -20.52
C THR A 187 -15.52 20.18 -20.13
N LYS A 188 -16.65 20.39 -19.44
CA LYS A 188 -17.59 19.31 -19.11
C LYS A 188 -18.06 18.56 -20.36
N ASP A 189 -18.24 19.28 -21.47
CA ASP A 189 -18.63 18.69 -22.76
C ASP A 189 -17.57 17.73 -23.31
N GLN A 190 -16.28 18.08 -23.22
CA GLN A 190 -15.19 17.19 -23.64
C GLN A 190 -15.14 15.90 -22.80
N VAL A 191 -15.26 16.02 -21.47
CA VAL A 191 -15.29 14.85 -20.58
C VAL A 191 -16.50 13.97 -20.87
N SER A 192 -17.68 14.57 -21.06
CA SER A 192 -18.91 13.85 -21.41
C SER A 192 -18.80 13.13 -22.75
N LYS A 193 -18.18 13.75 -23.77
CA LYS A 193 -17.96 13.10 -25.08
C LYS A 193 -17.01 11.90 -24.99
N ILE A 194 -15.92 12.02 -24.23
CA ILE A 194 -14.98 10.91 -24.00
C ILE A 194 -15.67 9.77 -23.25
N ALA A 195 -16.39 10.08 -22.18
CA ALA A 195 -17.14 9.08 -21.40
C ALA A 195 -18.21 8.38 -22.25
N ALA A 196 -18.95 9.13 -23.08
CA ALA A 196 -19.96 8.59 -23.98
C ALA A 196 -19.34 7.65 -25.02
N ALA A 197 -18.25 8.06 -25.69
CA ALA A 197 -17.55 7.25 -26.68
C ALA A 197 -16.99 5.95 -26.08
N LEU A 198 -16.43 6.01 -24.86
CA LEU A 198 -15.95 4.83 -24.16
C LEU A 198 -17.10 3.89 -23.76
N SER A 199 -18.22 4.44 -23.28
CA SER A 199 -19.41 3.65 -22.94
C SER A 199 -20.02 2.97 -24.18
N GLU A 200 -20.06 3.66 -25.32
CA GLU A 200 -20.54 3.13 -26.58
C GLU A 200 -19.62 2.04 -27.12
N ALA A 201 -18.30 2.27 -27.15
CA ALA A 201 -17.32 1.27 -27.55
C ALA A 201 -17.41 0.00 -26.68
N VAL A 202 -17.63 0.14 -25.38
CA VAL A 202 -17.84 -0.97 -24.44
C VAL A 202 -19.11 -1.77 -24.79
N LYS A 203 -20.22 -1.10 -25.11
CA LYS A 203 -21.49 -1.76 -25.50
C LYS A 203 -21.37 -2.51 -26.82
N ASP A 204 -20.65 -1.95 -27.79
CA ASP A 204 -20.47 -2.56 -29.11
C ASP A 204 -19.65 -3.85 -29.07
N THR A 205 -18.78 -4.03 -28.07
CA THR A 205 -17.95 -5.24 -27.95
C THR A 205 -18.71 -6.53 -27.62
N ARG A 206 -19.98 -6.44 -27.17
CA ARG A 206 -20.80 -7.58 -26.69
C ARG A 206 -20.12 -8.45 -25.61
N ALA A 207 -19.06 -7.96 -24.97
CA ALA A 207 -18.41 -8.66 -23.87
C ALA A 207 -19.30 -8.63 -22.61
N PRO A 208 -19.33 -9.71 -21.80
CA PRO A 208 -20.07 -9.73 -20.55
C PRO A 208 -19.37 -8.85 -19.51
N ILE A 209 -19.68 -7.55 -19.52
CA ILE A 209 -19.03 -6.54 -18.68
C ILE A 209 -19.94 -6.20 -17.50
N ASN A 210 -19.45 -6.44 -16.28
CA ASN A 210 -20.07 -5.92 -15.08
C ASN A 210 -19.69 -4.45 -14.92
N GLN A 211 -20.68 -3.55 -15.07
CA GLN A 211 -20.50 -2.13 -14.80
C GLN A 211 -20.43 -1.94 -13.29
N ILE A 212 -19.26 -1.54 -12.78
CA ILE A 212 -19.14 -1.02 -11.42
C ILE A 212 -19.47 0.47 -11.52
N VAL A 213 -20.66 0.83 -11.05
CA VAL A 213 -21.16 2.22 -10.96
C VAL A 213 -20.57 2.89 -9.72
#